data_AF-A0A0S7YL04-F1
#
_entry.id   AF-A0A0S7YL04-F1
#
_cell.length_a   1.000
_cell.length_b   1.000
_cell.length_c   1.000
_cell.angle_alpha   90.00
_cell.angle_beta   90.00
_cell.angle_gamma   90.00
#
_symmetry.space_group_name_H-M   'P 1'
#
loop_
_entity.id
_entity.type
_entity.pdbx_description
1 polymer ?
#
loop_
_entity_poly.entity_id
_entity_poly.type
_entity_poly.pdbx_seq_one_letter_code
_entity_poly.pdbx_strand_id
1 'polypeptide(L)'
;LDATVDALATGTVVTTITTEVSTGGGGTASRLLHFEEGYDFIQLTLFTLVFEETTPGGAFALSAQGTLESSLIGGTVTFLTTVPITGTDFDNNDPSAGQLRITGAANATILLVATPPNSVELQVDLDGDGNGDVTIPTTWAELQAAADIL
;
A
#
# COMPACT_ATOMS: atom_id res chain seq x y z
N LEU A 1 -17.58 -10.77 7.82
CA LEU A 1 -16.17 -10.47 8.07
C LEU A 1 -15.61 -11.74 8.64
N ASP A 2 -15.13 -12.61 7.77
CA ASP A 2 -14.58 -13.89 8.19
C ASP A 2 -13.08 -13.67 8.35
N ALA A 3 -12.65 -13.64 9.61
CA ALA A 3 -11.24 -13.63 9.96
C ALA A 3 -10.83 -15.07 10.21
N THR A 4 -10.10 -15.66 9.27
CA THR A 4 -9.49 -16.98 9.47
C THR A 4 -8.07 -16.75 9.96
N VAL A 5 -7.80 -17.23 11.17
CA VAL A 5 -6.43 -17.27 11.73
C VAL A 5 -5.87 -18.65 11.42
N ASP A 6 -5.01 -18.76 10.41
CA ASP A 6 -4.26 -19.99 10.16
C ASP A 6 -2.92 -19.89 10.88
N ALA A 7 -2.79 -20.63 11.99
CA ALA A 7 -1.54 -20.77 12.70
C ALA A 7 -0.75 -21.89 12.02
N LEU A 8 0.04 -21.55 10.99
CA LEU A 8 1.01 -22.49 10.44
C LEU A 8 2.03 -22.83 11.54
N ALA A 9 2.34 -24.12 11.68
CA ALA A 9 3.07 -24.71 12.81
C ALA A 9 4.54 -24.25 12.97
N THR A 10 4.94 -23.16 12.32
CA THR A 10 6.22 -22.48 12.45
C THR A 10 6.02 -20.97 12.24
N GLY A 11 5.78 -20.24 13.32
CA GLY A 11 6.12 -18.81 13.47
C GLY A 11 5.19 -17.76 12.86
N THR A 12 4.57 -18.01 11.71
CA THR A 12 3.82 -16.95 10.99
C THR A 12 2.32 -17.08 11.21
N VAL A 13 1.72 -16.07 11.86
CA VAL A 13 0.26 -15.92 11.92
C VAL A 13 -0.17 -15.09 10.71
N VAL A 14 -0.66 -15.77 9.66
CA VAL A 14 -1.28 -15.10 8.52
C VAL A 14 -2.72 -14.78 8.90
N THR A 15 -3.02 -13.51 9.17
CA THR A 15 -4.41 -13.06 9.30
C THR A 15 -4.88 -12.58 7.94
N THR A 16 -5.58 -13.44 7.21
CA THR A 16 -6.27 -13.03 5.98
C THR A 16 -7.59 -12.38 6.40
N ILE A 17 -7.66 -11.05 6.35
CA ILE A 17 -8.94 -10.34 6.40
C ILE A 17 -9.50 -10.36 4.98
N THR A 18 -10.24 -11.41 4.65
CA THR A 18 -10.93 -11.47 3.36
C THR A 18 -12.20 -10.64 3.45
N THR A 19 -12.17 -9.43 2.90
CA THR A 19 -13.40 -8.82 2.38
C THR A 19 -13.64 -9.45 1.01
N GLU A 20 -14.33 -10.60 0.98
CA GLU A 20 -14.82 -11.13 -0.28
C GLU A 20 -15.76 -10.10 -0.90
N VAL A 21 -15.33 -9.44 -1.98
CA VAL A 21 -16.27 -8.78 -2.88
C VAL A 21 -16.14 -9.46 -4.22
N SER A 22 -16.81 -10.61 -4.33
CA SER A 22 -16.86 -11.46 -5.53
C SER A 22 -17.34 -10.72 -6.78
N THR A 23 -18.04 -9.60 -6.61
CA THR A 23 -18.26 -8.52 -7.59
C THR A 23 -18.87 -7.34 -6.82
N GLY A 24 -18.29 -6.15 -6.93
CA GLY A 24 -18.73 -4.95 -6.20
C GLY A 24 -17.58 -4.24 -5.50
N GLY A 25 -17.67 -2.93 -5.35
CA GLY A 25 -16.70 -2.18 -4.54
C GLY A 25 -16.77 -2.57 -3.06
N GLY A 26 -15.62 -2.60 -2.40
CA GLY A 26 -15.46 -2.84 -0.98
C GLY A 26 -14.61 -1.76 -0.34
N GLY A 27 -15.06 -1.24 0.80
CA GLY A 27 -14.29 -0.31 1.61
C GLY A 27 -14.17 -0.83 3.04
N THR A 28 -12.97 -0.79 3.61
CA THR A 28 -12.75 -1.02 5.04
C THR A 28 -12.16 0.23 5.65
N ALA A 29 -12.86 0.79 6.64
CA ALA A 29 -12.31 1.77 7.56
C ALA A 29 -12.14 1.09 8.92
N SER A 30 -10.93 1.13 9.48
CA SER A 30 -10.66 0.56 10.80
C SER A 30 -9.68 1.42 11.58
N ARG A 31 -9.71 1.28 12.90
CA ARG A 31 -8.95 2.10 13.83
C ARG A 31 -7.55 1.56 14.08
N LEU A 32 -7.38 0.24 14.04
CA LEU A 32 -6.13 -0.44 14.35
C LEU A 32 -6.08 -1.79 13.63
N LEU A 33 -4.95 -2.06 13.00
CA LEU A 33 -4.52 -3.37 12.53
C LEU A 33 -3.07 -3.52 12.97
N HIS A 34 -2.74 -4.59 13.68
CA HIS A 34 -1.41 -4.76 14.29
C HIS A 34 -0.94 -6.19 14.07
N PHE A 35 0.28 -6.31 13.55
CA PHE A 35 1.00 -7.56 13.37
C PHE A 35 2.33 -7.46 14.12
N GLU A 36 2.70 -8.52 14.81
CA GLU A 36 3.92 -8.61 15.61
C GLU A 36 4.55 -9.99 15.43
N GLU A 37 5.86 -10.02 15.17
CA GLU A 37 6.68 -11.22 15.18
C GLU A 37 7.95 -10.95 16.00
N GLY A 38 8.03 -11.53 17.20
CA GLY A 38 9.17 -11.29 18.09
C GLY A 38 9.23 -9.83 18.56
N TYR A 39 10.24 -9.08 18.11
CA TYR A 39 10.36 -7.63 18.38
C TYR A 39 9.95 -6.77 17.18
N ASP A 40 9.69 -7.40 16.04
CA ASP A 40 9.29 -6.71 14.84
C ASP A 40 7.78 -6.54 14.80
N PHE A 41 7.35 -5.37 14.35
CA PHE A 41 5.93 -5.07 14.27
C PHE A 41 5.59 -4.17 13.09
N ILE A 42 4.34 -4.29 12.66
CA ILE A 42 3.69 -3.44 11.67
C ILE A 42 2.32 -3.08 12.24
N GLN A 43 2.04 -1.79 12.34
CA GLN A 43 0.81 -1.26 12.89
C GLN A 43 0.20 -0.25 11.93
N LEU A 44 -1.02 -0.53 11.45
CA LEU A 44 -1.86 0.41 10.73
C LEU A 44 -2.88 1.03 11.69
N THR A 45 -2.98 2.36 11.70
CA THR A 45 -3.99 3.09 12.47
C THR A 45 -4.71 4.12 11.60
N LEU A 46 -5.95 4.45 12.00
CA LEU A 46 -6.80 5.45 11.34
C LEU A 46 -6.85 5.28 9.82
N PHE A 47 -6.99 4.04 9.36
CA PHE A 47 -6.85 3.70 7.96
C PHE A 47 -8.20 3.54 7.27
N THR A 48 -8.20 3.79 5.97
CA THR A 48 -9.29 3.51 5.07
C THR A 48 -8.71 2.95 3.77
N LEU A 49 -9.18 1.78 3.37
CA LEU A 49 -8.85 1.13 2.11
C LEU A 49 -10.15 0.95 1.34
N VAL A 50 -10.22 1.47 0.12
CA VAL A 50 -11.37 1.35 -0.78
C VAL A 50 -10.87 0.75 -2.08
N PHE A 51 -11.39 -0.42 -2.42
CA PHE A 51 -11.11 -1.10 -3.66
C PHE A 51 -12.41 -1.27 -4.45
N GLU A 52 -12.39 -0.92 -5.72
CA GLU A 52 -13.53 -1.00 -6.61
C GLU A 52 -13.14 -1.77 -7.87
N GLU A 53 -13.79 -2.91 -8.10
CA GLU A 53 -13.76 -3.64 -9.36
C GLU A 53 -15.20 -4.02 -9.73
N THR A 54 -15.64 -3.63 -10.93
CA THR A 54 -17.03 -3.82 -11.34
C THR A 54 -17.30 -5.19 -11.96
N THR A 55 -16.28 -5.83 -12.50
CA THR A 55 -16.33 -7.14 -13.15
C THR A 55 -14.97 -7.81 -13.04
N PRO A 56 -14.87 -9.13 -12.80
CA PRO A 56 -13.58 -9.81 -12.69
C PRO A 56 -12.73 -9.63 -13.94
N GLY A 57 -11.45 -9.26 -13.77
CA GLY A 57 -10.54 -8.95 -14.87
C GLY A 57 -10.81 -7.58 -15.52
N GLY A 58 -11.65 -6.76 -14.88
CA GLY A 58 -12.11 -5.48 -15.39
C GLY A 58 -11.21 -4.32 -15.00
N ALA A 59 -11.68 -3.09 -15.21
CA ALA A 59 -11.03 -1.92 -14.65
C ALA A 59 -11.18 -1.92 -13.11
N PHE A 60 -10.12 -1.53 -12.42
CA PHE A 60 -10.14 -1.39 -10.97
C PHE A 60 -9.70 0.02 -10.53
N ALA A 61 -10.11 0.39 -9.32
CA ALA A 61 -9.62 1.57 -8.61
C ALA A 61 -9.33 1.23 -7.13
N LEU A 62 -8.20 1.71 -6.62
CA LEU A 62 -7.77 1.56 -5.23
C LEU A 62 -7.49 2.94 -4.65
N SER A 63 -8.10 3.24 -3.52
CA SER A 63 -7.79 4.41 -2.69
C SER A 63 -7.44 3.96 -1.28
N ALA A 64 -6.34 4.47 -0.75
CA ALA A 64 -5.81 4.08 0.54
C ALA A 64 -5.38 5.32 1.32
N GLN A 65 -5.68 5.35 2.62
CA GLN A 65 -5.12 6.31 3.54
C GLN A 65 -4.91 5.69 4.91
N GLY A 66 -3.97 6.20 5.68
CA GLY A 66 -3.76 5.76 7.05
C GLY A 66 -2.40 6.15 7.62
N THR A 67 -2.14 5.66 8.81
CA THR A 67 -0.85 5.78 9.49
C THR A 67 -0.25 4.39 9.66
N LEU A 68 0.98 4.21 9.20
CA LEU A 68 1.78 2.99 9.35
C LEU A 68 2.90 3.29 10.35
N GLU A 69 3.03 2.44 11.36
CA GLU A 69 4.17 2.40 12.26
C GLU A 69 4.82 1.03 12.14
N SER A 70 6.16 0.98 12.04
CA SER A 70 6.86 -0.30 11.96
C SER A 70 8.27 -0.21 12.50
N SER A 71 8.73 -1.29 13.13
CA SER A 71 10.13 -1.48 13.52
C SER A 71 11.08 -1.43 12.31
N LEU A 72 10.64 -1.88 11.13
CA LEU A 72 11.44 -1.95 9.91
C LEU A 72 11.84 -0.58 9.36
N ILE A 73 10.94 0.40 9.48
CA ILE A 73 11.20 1.79 9.08
C ILE A 73 11.64 2.66 10.26
N GLY A 74 11.72 2.07 11.47
CA GLY A 74 12.15 2.75 12.69
C GLY A 74 11.25 3.92 13.11
N GLY A 75 9.97 3.92 12.73
CA GLY A 75 9.09 5.04 13.02
C GLY A 75 7.70 4.96 12.38
N THR A 76 7.10 6.13 12.23
CA THR A 76 5.74 6.31 11.71
C THR A 76 5.74 7.07 10.41
N VAL A 77 4.93 6.61 9.46
CA VAL A 77 4.62 7.32 8.21
C VAL A 77 3.10 7.41 8.05
N THR A 78 2.62 8.46 7.40
CA THR A 78 1.25 8.51 6.89
C THR A 78 1.26 8.25 5.40
N PHE A 79 0.24 7.56 4.90
CA PHE A 79 0.05 7.35 3.47
C PHE A 79 -1.33 7.85 3.04
N LEU A 80 -1.39 8.38 1.82
CA LEU A 80 -2.61 8.89 1.21
C LEU A 80 -2.53 8.74 -0.30
N THR A 81 -3.51 8.06 -0.89
CA THR A 81 -3.73 8.06 -2.32
C THR A 81 -4.28 9.43 -2.73
N THR A 82 -3.45 10.26 -3.40
CA THR A 82 -3.84 11.60 -3.86
C THR A 82 -4.61 11.55 -5.18
N VAL A 83 -4.37 10.50 -5.97
CA VAL A 83 -5.14 10.12 -7.16
C VAL A 83 -5.34 8.61 -7.09
N PRO A 84 -6.57 8.09 -7.18
CA PRO A 84 -6.82 6.65 -7.10
C PRO A 84 -5.86 5.84 -7.99
N ILE A 85 -5.32 4.76 -7.44
CA ILE A 85 -4.50 3.80 -8.19
C ILE A 85 -5.44 2.99 -9.08
N THR A 86 -5.26 3.04 -10.39
CA THR A 86 -6.16 2.40 -11.36
C THR A 86 -5.41 1.53 -12.35
N GLY A 87 -6.08 0.51 -12.85
CA GLY A 87 -5.57 -0.37 -13.89
C GLY A 87 -6.68 -1.25 -14.47
N THR A 88 -6.27 -2.30 -15.17
CA THR A 88 -7.17 -3.31 -15.73
C THR A 88 -6.68 -4.69 -15.35
N ASP A 89 -7.59 -5.60 -15.02
CA ASP A 89 -7.27 -6.97 -14.63
C ASP A 89 -6.25 -7.01 -13.48
N PHE A 90 -6.74 -6.66 -12.29
CA PHE A 90 -5.94 -6.49 -11.06
C PHE A 90 -5.06 -7.69 -10.72
N ASP A 91 -5.52 -8.90 -11.07
CA ASP A 91 -4.79 -10.14 -10.79
C ASP A 91 -3.61 -10.37 -11.74
N ASN A 92 -3.63 -9.76 -12.94
CA ASN A 92 -2.67 -10.07 -14.00
C ASN A 92 -1.82 -8.87 -14.45
N ASN A 93 -2.26 -7.64 -14.21
CA ASN A 93 -1.54 -6.45 -14.63
C ASN A 93 -1.24 -5.51 -13.47
N ASP A 94 -0.09 -4.86 -13.60
CA ASP A 94 0.28 -3.74 -12.75
C ASP A 94 -0.66 -2.54 -12.95
N PRO A 95 -0.84 -1.69 -11.91
CA PRO A 95 -1.55 -0.44 -12.07
C PRO A 95 -0.89 0.46 -13.10
N SER A 96 -1.72 1.10 -13.92
CA SER A 96 -1.28 1.94 -15.04
C SER A 96 -1.41 3.44 -14.76
N ALA A 97 -2.12 3.84 -13.70
CA ALA A 97 -2.21 5.24 -13.30
C ALA A 97 -2.49 5.39 -11.79
N GLY A 98 -2.28 6.61 -11.29
CA GLY A 98 -2.59 7.00 -9.92
C GLY A 98 -1.37 7.47 -9.14
N GLN A 99 -1.62 7.93 -7.91
CA GLN A 99 -0.61 8.53 -7.06
C GLN A 99 -0.81 8.17 -5.60
N LEU A 100 0.28 7.75 -4.95
CA LEU A 100 0.34 7.51 -3.51
C LEU A 100 1.41 8.41 -2.89
N ARG A 101 1.00 9.27 -1.95
CA ARG A 101 1.90 10.07 -1.15
C ARG A 101 2.15 9.38 0.19
N ILE A 102 3.41 9.22 0.54
CA ILE A 102 3.89 8.78 1.84
C ILE A 102 4.59 9.98 2.49
N THR A 103 4.28 10.26 3.75
CA THR A 103 4.89 11.35 4.51
C THR A 103 5.47 10.80 5.80
N GLY A 104 6.76 11.02 6.00
CA GLY A 104 7.50 10.58 7.17
C GLY A 104 7.88 11.74 8.11
N ALA A 105 8.95 11.53 8.86
CA ALA A 105 9.49 12.53 9.77
C ALA A 105 9.92 13.81 9.02
N ALA A 106 9.90 14.95 9.73
CA ALA A 106 10.27 16.26 9.18
C ALA A 106 9.50 16.68 7.91
N ASN A 107 8.32 16.11 7.67
CA ASN A 107 7.53 16.28 6.44
C ASN A 107 8.22 15.78 5.17
N ALA A 108 9.25 14.94 5.27
CA ALA A 108 9.81 14.25 4.12
C ALA A 108 8.72 13.45 3.41
N THR A 109 8.66 13.50 2.08
CA THR A 109 7.64 12.81 1.29
C THR A 109 8.22 11.94 0.19
N ILE A 110 7.51 10.85 -0.09
CA ILE A 110 7.67 10.06 -1.30
C ILE A 110 6.33 10.11 -2.03
N LEU A 111 6.31 10.64 -3.23
CA LEU A 111 5.18 10.55 -4.14
C LEU A 111 5.47 9.46 -5.16
N LEU A 112 4.77 8.34 -5.02
CA LEU A 112 4.71 7.29 -6.02
C LEU A 112 3.72 7.72 -7.10
N VAL A 113 4.15 7.69 -8.37
CA VAL A 113 3.33 7.96 -9.54
C VAL A 113 3.35 6.73 -10.44
N ALA A 114 2.19 6.10 -10.60
CA ALA A 114 2.04 4.95 -11.50
C ALA A 114 1.89 5.45 -12.94
N THR A 115 2.62 4.82 -13.86
CA THR A 115 2.63 5.18 -15.28
C THR A 115 2.62 3.92 -16.15
N PRO A 116 1.89 3.92 -17.27
CA PRO A 116 1.88 2.77 -18.16
C PRO A 116 3.22 2.63 -18.90
N PRO A 117 3.63 1.42 -19.30
CA PRO A 117 2.87 0.16 -19.19
C PRO A 117 3.03 -0.57 -17.84
N ASN A 118 4.13 -0.36 -17.11
CA ASN A 118 4.47 -1.04 -15.86
C ASN A 118 5.52 -0.25 -15.06
N SER A 119 5.53 1.07 -15.25
CA SER A 119 6.56 1.96 -14.73
C SER A 119 6.03 2.74 -13.55
N VAL A 120 6.91 2.99 -12.60
CA VAL A 120 6.63 3.79 -11.43
C VAL A 120 7.71 4.85 -11.32
N GLU A 121 7.31 6.07 -11.02
CA GLU A 121 8.23 7.14 -10.66
C GLU A 121 8.08 7.44 -9.18
N LEU A 122 9.17 7.42 -8.44
CA LEU A 122 9.22 7.91 -7.06
C LEU A 122 9.81 9.30 -7.05
N GLN A 123 9.02 10.29 -6.66
CA GLN A 123 9.49 11.64 -6.41
C GLN A 123 9.69 11.80 -4.90
N VAL A 124 10.93 12.03 -4.49
CA VAL A 124 11.33 12.09 -3.09
C VAL A 124 11.67 13.53 -2.74
N ASP A 125 11.09 14.00 -1.65
CA ASP A 125 11.38 15.27 -0.98
C ASP A 125 11.88 14.90 0.43
N LEU A 126 13.17 15.03 0.68
CA LEU A 126 13.81 14.58 1.91
C LEU A 126 13.77 15.64 3.00
N ASP A 127 13.68 16.93 2.65
CA ASP A 127 13.72 18.04 3.59
C ASP A 127 12.34 18.63 3.91
N GLY A 128 11.30 18.20 3.18
CA GLY A 128 9.91 18.57 3.40
C GLY A 128 9.61 20.01 2.97
N ASP A 129 10.42 20.60 2.08
CA ASP A 129 10.22 21.97 1.59
C ASP A 129 9.13 22.08 0.51
N GLY A 130 8.63 20.93 0.03
CA GLY A 130 7.61 20.81 -0.99
C GLY A 130 8.14 20.75 -2.43
N ASN A 131 9.47 20.80 -2.61
CA ASN A 131 10.16 20.59 -3.87
C ASN A 131 10.73 19.16 -3.90
N GLY A 132 10.63 18.49 -5.05
CA GLY A 132 11.26 17.18 -5.20
C GLY A 132 12.78 17.31 -5.24
N ASP A 133 13.48 16.56 -4.39
CA ASP A 133 14.94 16.45 -4.36
C ASP A 133 15.46 15.43 -5.37
N VAL A 134 14.79 14.27 -5.42
CA VAL A 134 15.24 13.12 -6.20
C VAL A 134 14.05 12.50 -6.93
N THR A 135 14.27 12.11 -8.18
CA THR A 135 13.32 11.32 -8.96
C THR A 135 13.96 9.98 -9.30
N ILE A 136 13.30 8.90 -8.90
CA ILE A 136 13.77 7.52 -9.09
C ILE A 136 12.80 6.82 -10.04
N PRO A 137 13.17 6.63 -11.32
CA PRO A 137 12.41 5.75 -12.20
C PRO A 137 12.62 4.30 -11.77
N THR A 138 11.53 3.55 -11.65
CA THR A 138 11.50 2.14 -11.25
C THR A 138 10.33 1.43 -11.92
N THR A 139 10.15 0.15 -11.63
CA THR A 139 9.00 -0.65 -12.04
C THR A 139 8.28 -1.23 -10.82
N TRP A 140 7.04 -1.69 -11.01
CA TRP A 140 6.32 -2.43 -9.98
C TRP A 140 7.05 -3.70 -9.56
N ALA A 141 7.64 -4.42 -10.53
CA ALA A 141 8.44 -5.60 -10.27
C ALA A 141 9.67 -5.31 -9.37
N GLU A 142 10.36 -4.20 -9.62
CA GLU A 142 11.50 -3.79 -8.78
C GLU A 142 11.07 -3.37 -7.37
N LEU A 143 9.92 -2.69 -7.24
CA LEU A 143 9.35 -2.35 -5.93
C LEU A 143 8.93 -3.59 -5.14
N GLN A 144 8.29 -4.56 -5.81
CA GLN A 144 7.92 -5.82 -5.18
C GLN A 144 9.16 -6.60 -4.73
N ALA A 145 10.16 -6.71 -5.61
CA ALA A 145 11.42 -7.38 -5.27
C ALA A 145 12.14 -6.70 -4.09
N ALA A 146 12.06 -5.36 -3.98
CA ALA A 146 12.62 -4.63 -2.85
C ALA A 146 11.83 -4.89 -1.54
N ALA A 147 10.52 -5.06 -1.61
CA ALA A 147 9.68 -5.37 -0.46
C ALA A 147 9.91 -6.80 0.07
N ASP A 148 10.17 -7.77 -0.80
CA ASP A 148 10.38 -9.18 -0.43
C ASP A 148 11.71 -9.45 0.31
N ILE A 149 12.61 -8.47 0.35
CA ILE A 149 13.93 -8.58 1.00
C ILE A 149 13.89 -8.03 2.44
N LEU A 150 12.80 -7.38 2.85
CA LEU A 150 12.55 -6.87 4.20
C LEU A 150 11.84 -7.90 5.07
#